data_AF-A0A3B3YW63-F1
#
_entry.id   AF-A0A3B3YW63-F1
#
_cell.length_a   1.000
_cell.length_b   1.000
_cell.length_c   1.000
_cell.angle_alpha   90.00
_cell.angle_beta   90.00
_cell.angle_gamma   90.00
#
_symmetry.space_group_name_H-M   'P 1'
#
loop_
_entity.id
_entity.type
_entity.pdbx_description
1 polymer ?
#
loop_
_entity_poly.entity_id
_entity_poly.type
_entity_poly.pdbx_seq_one_letter_code
_entity_poly.pdbx_strand_id
1 'polypeptide(L)'
;MLMEEPCFDFLRTKEMLGYQVYPTFRNTSGVLGFSVTVETQATKFSSELVEQKIEDFLVSFGGRLASLSEECFAAQVTALIKLKECEDAHLGEEVDRNWYEVATQQYLFDRLSREVEVLKDFSREQLVSWFLHHHGNCSRKLSVHVVGFGVEENDPPHQNLSGSAPSSYGPVSELTFLPAAAPALRSATLITDIRAFTSSLPLHPYYKILS
;
A
#
# COMPACT_ATOMS: atom_id res chain seq x y z
N MET A 1 -0.14 10.13 10.15
CA MET A 1 -0.98 8.92 9.98
C MET A 1 -0.69 7.92 11.09
N LEU A 2 -1.69 7.18 11.60
CA LEU A 2 -1.50 6.20 12.69
C LEU A 2 -0.50 5.09 12.35
N MET A 3 -0.43 4.66 11.08
CA MET A 3 0.43 3.55 10.63
C MET A 3 1.85 3.99 10.24
N GLU A 4 2.04 5.24 9.84
CA GLU A 4 3.27 5.73 9.19
C GLU A 4 4.50 5.64 10.08
N GLU A 5 4.45 6.18 11.30
CA GLU A 5 5.52 6.06 12.29
C GLU A 5 5.79 4.59 12.69
N PRO A 6 4.78 3.78 13.09
CA PRO A 6 5.00 2.36 13.38
C PRO A 6 5.63 1.58 12.23
N CYS A 7 5.18 1.82 11.00
CA CYS A 7 5.65 1.14 9.79
C CYS A 7 7.13 1.44 9.56
N PHE A 8 7.49 2.72 9.65
CA PHE A 8 8.87 3.16 9.52
C PHE A 8 9.77 2.59 10.63
N ASP A 9 9.34 2.68 11.89
CA ASP A 9 10.11 2.15 13.02
C ASP A 9 10.32 0.63 12.91
N PHE A 10 9.27 -0.12 12.59
CA PHE A 10 9.35 -1.58 12.50
C PHE A 10 10.19 -2.03 11.30
N LEU A 11 9.79 -1.68 10.09
CA LEU A 11 10.35 -2.26 8.86
C LEU A 11 11.69 -1.63 8.48
N ARG A 12 11.86 -0.32 8.74
CA ARG A 12 13.10 0.40 8.41
C ARG A 12 14.07 0.49 9.58
N THR A 13 13.63 0.89 10.78
CA THR A 13 14.58 1.10 11.89
C THR A 13 15.00 -0.21 12.55
N LYS A 14 14.05 -1.09 12.86
CA LYS A 14 14.32 -2.35 13.58
C LYS A 14 14.74 -3.48 12.66
N GLU A 15 13.99 -3.73 11.59
CA GLU A 15 14.26 -4.82 10.66
C GLU A 15 15.27 -4.44 9.55
N MET A 16 15.56 -3.15 9.38
CA MET A 16 16.55 -2.64 8.41
C MET A 16 16.34 -3.11 6.97
N LEU A 17 15.09 -3.34 6.56
CA LEU A 17 14.76 -3.94 5.27
C LEU A 17 15.06 -3.02 4.08
N GLY A 18 15.02 -1.71 4.28
CA GLY A 18 15.17 -0.75 3.20
C GLY A 18 15.12 0.69 3.68
N TYR A 19 15.60 1.59 2.84
CA TYR A 19 15.47 3.03 3.09
C TYR A 19 14.07 3.54 2.74
N GLN A 20 13.51 3.06 1.63
CA GLN A 20 12.15 3.40 1.20
C GLN A 20 11.17 2.39 1.79
N VAL A 21 10.51 2.81 2.86
CA VAL A 21 9.46 2.05 3.56
C VAL A 21 8.36 3.04 3.86
N TYR A 22 7.16 2.79 3.35
CA TYR A 22 6.03 3.68 3.61
C TYR A 22 4.69 2.97 3.42
N PRO A 23 3.70 3.22 4.31
CA PRO A 23 2.32 2.92 4.02
C PRO A 23 1.72 4.00 3.11
N THR A 24 0.69 3.65 2.35
CA THR A 24 -0.02 4.59 1.48
C THR A 24 -1.50 4.31 1.54
N PHE A 25 -2.31 5.35 1.71
CA PHE A 25 -3.74 5.29 1.46
C PHE A 25 -4.00 5.12 -0.04
N ARG A 26 -4.93 4.25 -0.42
CA ARG A 26 -5.29 3.99 -1.82
C ARG A 26 -6.76 4.28 -2.01
N ASN A 27 -7.07 5.13 -2.99
CA ASN A 27 -8.40 5.29 -3.55
C ASN A 27 -8.31 5.06 -5.06
N THR A 28 -8.66 3.85 -5.50
CA THR A 28 -8.59 3.45 -6.91
C THR A 28 -10.01 3.28 -7.44
N SER A 29 -10.46 4.24 -8.24
CA SER A 29 -11.82 4.24 -8.82
C SER A 29 -12.94 4.12 -7.76
N GLY A 30 -12.77 4.76 -6.60
CA GLY A 30 -13.72 4.71 -5.48
C GLY A 30 -13.57 3.49 -4.57
N VAL A 31 -12.68 2.55 -4.89
CA VAL A 31 -12.33 1.44 -4.00
C VAL A 31 -11.20 1.89 -3.07
N LEU A 32 -11.51 1.92 -1.78
CA LEU A 32 -10.59 2.32 -0.72
C LEU A 32 -9.76 1.14 -0.25
N GLY A 33 -8.52 1.43 0.14
CA GLY A 33 -7.62 0.47 0.76
C GLY A 33 -6.34 1.16 1.25
N PHE A 34 -5.37 0.35 1.64
CA PHE A 34 -4.03 0.81 1.91
C PHE A 34 -3.01 -0.18 1.34
N SER A 35 -1.79 0.28 1.15
CA SER A 35 -0.64 -0.54 0.75
C SER A 35 0.54 -0.26 1.66
N VAL A 36 1.40 -1.23 1.88
CA VAL A 36 2.73 -1.04 2.47
C VAL A 36 3.74 -1.33 1.37
N THR A 37 4.67 -0.40 1.14
CA THR A 37 5.73 -0.53 0.13
C THR A 37 7.08 -0.59 0.85
N VAL A 38 7.90 -1.57 0.47
CA VAL A 38 9.28 -1.72 0.94
C VAL A 38 10.18 -1.93 -0.27
N GLU A 39 11.20 -1.07 -0.42
CA GLU A 39 12.24 -1.26 -1.42
C GLU A 39 13.51 -1.78 -0.73
N THR A 40 13.91 -2.99 -1.09
CA THR A 40 15.07 -3.66 -0.52
C THR A 40 16.16 -3.94 -1.55
N GLN A 41 17.37 -4.22 -1.08
CA GLN A 41 18.45 -4.71 -1.92
C GLN A 41 18.34 -6.23 -2.05
N ALA A 42 18.20 -6.74 -3.27
CA ALA A 42 18.13 -8.18 -3.58
C ALA A 42 19.39 -8.97 -3.17
N THR A 43 20.48 -8.28 -2.80
CA THR A 43 21.69 -8.88 -2.23
C THR A 43 21.64 -9.06 -0.71
N LYS A 44 20.65 -8.48 -0.04
CA LYS A 44 20.52 -8.48 1.43
C LYS A 44 19.28 -9.21 1.91
N PHE A 45 18.17 -9.06 1.20
CA PHE A 45 16.90 -9.68 1.56
C PHE A 45 16.17 -10.11 0.30
N SER A 46 15.52 -11.27 0.36
CA SER A 46 14.59 -11.70 -0.67
C SER A 46 13.25 -10.97 -0.51
N SER A 47 12.54 -10.79 -1.63
CA SER A 47 11.20 -10.22 -1.66
C SER A 47 10.20 -11.04 -0.83
N GLU A 48 10.39 -12.36 -0.73
CA GLU A 48 9.57 -13.26 0.08
C GLU A 48 9.77 -13.02 1.59
N LEU A 49 11.01 -12.77 2.03
CA LEU A 49 11.28 -12.41 3.42
C LEU A 49 10.65 -11.05 3.77
N VAL A 50 10.74 -10.09 2.85
CA VAL A 50 10.15 -8.76 3.02
C VAL A 50 8.63 -8.85 3.17
N GLU A 51 7.97 -9.65 2.32
CA GLU A 51 6.52 -9.92 2.43
C GLU A 51 6.16 -10.47 3.81
N GLN A 52 6.91 -11.46 4.32
CA GLN A 52 6.68 -12.00 5.66
C GLN A 52 6.83 -10.93 6.74
N LYS A 53 7.82 -10.05 6.64
CA LYS A 53 8.02 -8.97 7.60
C LYS A 53 6.93 -7.91 7.55
N ILE A 54 6.37 -7.64 6.37
CA ILE A 54 5.18 -6.78 6.24
C ILE A 54 3.99 -7.41 6.96
N GLU A 55 3.78 -8.72 6.84
CA GLU A 55 2.70 -9.42 7.57
C GLU A 55 2.92 -9.38 9.08
N ASP A 56 4.15 -9.64 9.55
CA ASP A 56 4.49 -9.55 10.97
C ASP A 56 4.21 -8.13 11.52
N PHE A 57 4.54 -7.11 10.73
CA PHE A 57 4.22 -5.72 11.03
C PHE A 57 2.71 -5.48 11.13
N LEU A 58 1.90 -5.95 10.18
CA LEU A 58 0.45 -5.76 10.18
C LEU A 58 -0.22 -6.42 11.40
N VAL A 59 0.25 -7.60 11.79
CA VAL A 59 -0.20 -8.28 13.02
C VAL A 59 0.16 -7.45 14.24
N SER A 60 1.41 -7.00 14.34
CA SER A 60 1.89 -6.14 15.43
C SER A 60 1.09 -4.83 15.52
N PHE A 61 0.83 -4.21 14.36
CA PHE A 61 0.07 -2.96 14.26
C PHE A 61 -1.39 -3.15 14.68
N GLY A 62 -2.02 -4.28 14.34
CA GLY A 62 -3.35 -4.65 14.83
C GLY A 62 -3.41 -4.71 16.36
N GLY A 63 -2.38 -5.28 16.99
CA GLY A 63 -2.23 -5.25 18.45
C GLY A 63 -2.09 -3.82 19.00
N ARG A 64 -1.25 -3.00 18.37
CA ARG A 64 -1.05 -1.58 18.75
C ARG A 64 -2.35 -0.78 18.65
N LEU A 65 -3.15 -1.00 17.60
CA LEU A 65 -4.47 -0.38 17.42
C LEU A 65 -5.45 -0.82 18.51
N ALA A 66 -5.49 -2.11 18.85
CA ALA A 66 -6.36 -2.62 19.90
C ALA A 66 -6.03 -2.00 21.29
N SER A 67 -4.74 -1.73 21.53
CA SER A 67 -4.26 -1.06 22.75
C SER A 67 -4.27 0.48 22.70
N LEU A 68 -4.73 1.08 21.60
CA LEU A 68 -4.79 2.54 21.45
C LEU A 68 -5.72 3.13 22.53
N SER A 69 -5.26 4.11 23.28
CA SER A 69 -6.11 4.80 24.27
C SER A 69 -7.06 5.78 23.59
N GLU A 70 -8.17 6.12 24.25
CA GLU A 70 -9.12 7.12 23.75
C GLU A 70 -8.47 8.49 23.58
N GLU A 71 -7.57 8.87 24.49
CA GLU A 71 -6.87 10.16 24.44
C GLU A 71 -5.93 10.23 23.23
N CYS A 72 -5.16 9.17 22.97
CA CYS A 72 -4.30 9.09 21.81
C CYS A 72 -5.11 9.06 20.50
N PHE A 73 -6.23 8.33 20.48
CA PHE A 73 -7.14 8.30 19.34
C PHE A 73 -7.72 9.71 19.07
N ALA A 74 -8.28 10.37 20.08
CA ALA A 74 -8.85 11.70 19.96
C ALA A 74 -7.81 12.74 19.49
N ALA A 75 -6.57 12.65 19.98
CA ALA A 75 -5.47 13.50 19.52
C ALA A 75 -5.17 13.30 18.02
N GLN A 76 -5.19 12.06 17.54
CA GLN A 76 -4.95 11.73 16.13
C GLN A 76 -6.11 12.17 15.24
N VAL A 77 -7.36 11.97 15.66
CA VAL A 77 -8.56 12.49 14.96
C VAL A 77 -8.49 14.01 14.87
N THR A 78 -8.16 14.69 15.97
CA THR A 78 -8.01 16.15 15.99
C THR A 78 -6.91 16.63 15.04
N ALA A 79 -5.77 15.95 15.01
CA ALA A 79 -4.68 16.28 14.08
C ALA A 79 -5.09 16.07 12.61
N LEU A 80 -5.84 15.00 12.32
CA LEU A 80 -6.33 14.73 10.97
C LEU A 80 -7.40 15.73 10.52
N ILE A 81 -8.31 16.13 11.40
CA ILE A 81 -9.30 17.18 11.13
C ILE A 81 -8.58 18.48 10.77
N LYS A 82 -7.62 18.91 11.60
CA LYS A 82 -6.83 20.13 11.33
C LYS A 82 -6.13 20.07 9.97
N LEU A 83 -5.54 18.93 9.62
CA LEU A 83 -4.90 18.73 8.32
C LEU A 83 -5.89 18.86 7.15
N LYS A 84 -7.12 18.39 7.32
CA LYS A 84 -8.18 18.47 6.30
C LYS A 84 -8.84 19.84 6.22
N GLU A 85 -8.82 20.62 7.30
CA GLU A 85 -9.32 22.00 7.36
C GLU A 85 -8.27 23.02 6.89
N CYS A 86 -7.03 22.61 6.68
CA CYS A 86 -6.01 23.48 6.10
C CYS A 86 -6.44 23.99 4.72
N GLU A 87 -6.37 25.31 4.53
CA GLU A 87 -6.56 25.93 3.23
C GLU A 87 -5.41 25.55 2.28
N ASP A 88 -5.71 25.50 0.98
CA ASP A 88 -4.71 25.27 -0.06
C ASP A 88 -3.64 26.37 0.02
N ALA A 89 -2.36 25.99 0.11
CA ALA A 89 -1.26 26.93 0.30
C ALA A 89 -1.02 27.78 -0.96
N HIS A 90 -1.40 27.27 -2.13
CA HIS A 90 -1.30 27.95 -3.41
C HIS A 90 -2.30 27.40 -4.43
N LEU A 91 -2.55 28.17 -5.51
CA LEU A 91 -3.51 27.81 -6.56
C LEU A 91 -3.29 26.41 -7.17
N GLY A 92 -2.04 25.94 -7.24
CA GLY A 92 -1.74 24.59 -7.73
C GLY A 92 -2.41 23.48 -6.92
N GLU A 93 -2.45 23.60 -5.59
CA GLU A 93 -3.09 22.60 -4.71
C GLU A 93 -4.61 22.62 -4.89
N GLU A 94 -5.20 23.82 -4.99
CA GLU A 94 -6.62 23.98 -5.28
C GLU A 94 -7.00 23.36 -6.63
N VAL A 95 -6.18 23.59 -7.67
CA VAL A 95 -6.37 23.01 -9.00
C VAL A 95 -6.28 21.49 -8.93
N ASP A 96 -5.24 20.94 -8.30
CA ASP A 96 -5.06 19.48 -8.19
C ASP A 96 -6.22 18.83 -7.43
N ARG A 97 -6.65 19.43 -6.32
CA ARG A 97 -7.78 18.97 -5.50
C ARG A 97 -9.08 18.94 -6.30
N ASN A 98 -9.41 20.02 -7.00
CA ASN A 98 -10.63 20.09 -7.81
C ASN A 98 -10.54 19.23 -9.08
N TRP A 99 -9.36 19.15 -9.70
CA TRP A 99 -9.15 18.35 -10.90
C TRP A 99 -9.29 16.86 -10.61
N TYR A 100 -8.88 16.39 -9.44
CA TYR A 100 -9.12 15.01 -9.00
C TYR A 100 -10.62 14.66 -9.04
N GLU A 101 -11.49 15.54 -8.54
CA GLU A 101 -12.95 15.33 -8.57
C GLU A 101 -13.52 15.28 -9.99
N VAL A 102 -12.99 16.10 -10.89
CA VAL A 102 -13.40 16.12 -12.31
C VAL A 102 -12.92 14.86 -13.04
N ALA A 103 -11.62 14.53 -12.92
CA ALA A 103 -10.99 13.41 -13.60
C ALA A 103 -11.57 12.06 -13.16
N THR A 104 -11.94 11.95 -11.87
CA THR A 104 -12.60 10.75 -11.33
C THR A 104 -14.12 10.74 -11.53
N GLN A 105 -14.70 11.84 -12.03
CA GLN A 105 -16.14 12.09 -12.18
C GLN A 105 -16.93 11.92 -10.88
N GLN A 106 -16.29 12.22 -9.73
CA GLN A 106 -16.95 12.18 -8.42
C GLN A 106 -17.60 13.52 -8.08
N TYR A 107 -17.08 14.63 -8.62
CA TYR A 107 -17.63 15.98 -8.48
C TYR A 107 -17.91 16.41 -7.02
N LEU A 108 -17.18 15.84 -6.05
CA LEU A 108 -17.38 16.12 -4.63
C LEU A 108 -16.43 17.21 -4.16
N PHE A 109 -16.68 18.45 -4.59
CA PHE A 109 -15.78 19.57 -4.30
C PHE A 109 -15.73 19.95 -2.80
N ASP A 110 -16.75 19.57 -2.02
CA ASP A 110 -16.84 19.75 -0.57
C ASP A 110 -16.35 18.52 0.23
N ARG A 111 -15.60 17.60 -0.41
CA ARG A 111 -15.14 16.33 0.20
C ARG A 111 -14.49 16.52 1.56
N LEU A 112 -13.52 17.44 1.67
CA LEU A 112 -12.78 17.64 2.91
C LEU A 112 -13.70 18.03 4.07
N SER A 113 -14.66 18.91 3.82
CA SER A 113 -15.67 19.31 4.81
C SER A 113 -16.54 18.13 5.23
N ARG A 114 -16.98 17.29 4.29
CA ARG A 114 -17.77 16.09 4.62
C ARG A 114 -16.97 15.06 5.40
N GLU A 115 -15.72 14.83 5.03
CA GLU A 115 -14.83 13.92 5.75
C GLU A 115 -14.55 14.42 7.17
N VAL A 116 -14.42 15.73 7.38
CA VAL A 116 -14.29 16.34 8.72
C VAL A 116 -15.53 16.06 9.58
N GLU A 117 -16.74 16.22 9.04
CA GLU A 117 -17.97 15.90 9.78
C GLU A 117 -18.03 14.42 10.16
N VAL A 118 -17.68 13.51 9.25
CA VAL A 118 -17.63 12.07 9.54
C VAL A 118 -16.57 11.75 10.61
N LEU A 119 -15.41 12.41 10.59
CA LEU A 119 -14.35 12.20 11.56
C LEU A 119 -14.73 12.61 12.98
N LYS A 120 -15.65 13.58 13.15
CA LYS A 120 -16.13 14.00 14.48
C LYS A 120 -16.93 12.90 15.19
N ASP A 121 -17.64 12.08 14.42
CA ASP A 121 -18.46 10.98 14.93
C ASP A 121 -17.77 9.60 14.86
N PHE A 122 -16.56 9.54 14.30
CA PHE A 122 -15.82 8.30 14.11
C PHE A 122 -15.22 7.79 15.43
N SER A 123 -15.49 6.53 15.79
CA SER A 123 -15.05 5.94 17.05
C SER A 123 -13.79 5.08 16.89
N ARG A 124 -13.05 4.92 18.00
CA ARG A 124 -11.88 4.04 18.05
C ARG A 124 -12.24 2.59 17.76
N GLU A 125 -13.37 2.11 18.25
CA GLU A 125 -13.88 0.75 18.02
C GLU A 125 -14.15 0.51 16.53
N GLN A 126 -14.69 1.51 15.83
CA GLN A 126 -14.91 1.42 14.38
C GLN A 126 -13.58 1.29 13.63
N LEU A 127 -12.55 2.04 14.03
CA LEU A 127 -11.21 1.93 13.46
C LEU A 127 -10.61 0.53 13.67
N VAL A 128 -10.63 0.04 14.92
CA VAL A 128 -10.07 -1.27 15.26
C VAL A 128 -10.83 -2.38 14.54
N SER A 129 -12.16 -2.31 14.55
CA SER A 129 -13.02 -3.28 13.86
C SER A 129 -12.75 -3.30 12.36
N TRP A 130 -12.66 -2.13 11.73
CA TRP A 130 -12.34 -2.01 10.31
C TRP A 130 -10.99 -2.65 9.98
N PHE A 131 -9.94 -2.33 10.73
CA PHE A 131 -8.61 -2.87 10.48
C PHE A 131 -8.57 -4.40 10.63
N LEU A 132 -9.12 -4.93 11.72
CA LEU A 132 -9.13 -6.38 11.97
C LEU A 132 -9.98 -7.14 10.96
N HIS A 133 -11.11 -6.57 10.52
CA HIS A 133 -11.94 -7.17 9.48
C HIS A 133 -11.18 -7.30 8.15
N HIS A 134 -10.44 -6.25 7.77
CA HIS A 134 -9.74 -6.20 6.49
C HIS A 134 -8.34 -6.84 6.51
N HIS A 135 -7.76 -7.11 7.69
CA HIS A 135 -6.54 -7.91 7.82
C HIS A 135 -6.84 -9.41 8.04
N GLY A 136 -8.01 -9.76 8.56
CA GLY A 136 -8.38 -11.14 8.86
C GLY A 136 -8.72 -12.02 7.64
N ASN A 137 -9.47 -13.09 7.88
CA ASN A 137 -9.77 -14.12 6.88
C ASN A 137 -10.61 -13.65 5.67
N CYS A 138 -11.25 -12.48 5.77
CA CYS A 138 -12.02 -11.87 4.69
C CYS A 138 -11.21 -10.85 3.87
N SER A 139 -9.90 -10.76 4.11
CA SER A 139 -9.01 -9.79 3.47
C SER A 139 -8.91 -10.03 1.95
N ARG A 140 -8.94 -8.93 1.20
CA ARG A 140 -8.59 -8.93 -0.22
C ARG A 140 -7.18 -8.38 -0.34
N LYS A 141 -6.22 -9.27 -0.53
CA LYS A 141 -4.80 -8.93 -0.59
C LYS A 141 -4.24 -9.19 -1.99
N LEU A 142 -3.46 -8.23 -2.47
CA LEU A 142 -2.61 -8.37 -3.65
C LEU A 142 -1.20 -7.96 -3.23
N SER A 143 -0.23 -8.85 -3.41
CA SER A 143 1.19 -8.50 -3.27
C SER A 143 1.86 -8.52 -4.64
N VAL A 144 2.74 -7.55 -4.87
CA VAL A 144 3.46 -7.38 -6.14
C VAL A 144 4.95 -7.38 -5.82
N HIS A 145 5.64 -8.42 -6.28
CA HIS A 145 7.07 -8.59 -6.05
C HIS A 145 7.82 -8.19 -7.33
N VAL A 146 8.63 -7.13 -7.24
CA VAL A 146 9.59 -6.76 -8.29
C VAL A 146 10.95 -7.28 -7.87
N VAL A 147 11.35 -8.40 -8.46
CA VAL A 147 12.57 -9.12 -8.09
C VAL A 147 13.76 -8.56 -8.86
N GLY A 148 14.75 -8.05 -8.13
CA GLY A 148 16.02 -7.59 -8.67
C GLY A 148 17.05 -8.73 -8.71
N PHE A 149 18.18 -8.50 -9.38
CA PHE A 149 19.28 -9.47 -9.43
C PHE A 149 20.05 -9.50 -8.10
N GLY A 150 20.12 -10.65 -7.44
CA GLY A 150 20.85 -10.77 -6.19
C GLY A 150 20.88 -12.17 -5.58
N VAL A 151 21.89 -12.41 -4.74
CA VAL A 151 22.15 -13.73 -4.13
C VAL A 151 20.99 -14.23 -3.27
N GLU A 152 20.24 -13.33 -2.64
CA GLU A 152 19.07 -13.68 -1.83
C GLU A 152 17.85 -14.04 -2.68
N GLU A 153 17.87 -13.70 -3.97
CA GLU A 153 16.86 -14.09 -4.96
C GLU A 153 17.30 -15.33 -5.77
N ASN A 154 18.33 -16.04 -5.29
CA ASN A 154 18.94 -17.23 -5.90
C ASN A 154 19.71 -16.98 -7.21
N ASP A 155 20.12 -15.74 -7.48
CA ASP A 155 21.01 -15.45 -8.59
C ASP A 155 22.47 -15.86 -8.28
N PRO A 156 23.23 -16.31 -9.30
CA PRO A 156 24.62 -16.68 -9.10
C PRO A 156 25.47 -15.46 -8.69
N PRO A 157 26.39 -15.60 -7.71
CA PRO A 157 27.26 -14.50 -7.30
C PRO A 157 28.21 -14.12 -8.44
N HIS A 158 28.10 -12.86 -8.90
CA HIS A 158 28.99 -12.18 -9.84
C HIS A 158 29.59 -13.07 -10.97
N GLN A 159 28.86 -13.24 -12.08
CA GLN A 159 29.56 -13.30 -13.37
C GLN A 159 29.97 -11.87 -13.73
N ASN A 160 31.27 -11.62 -13.86
CA ASN A 160 31.77 -10.43 -14.56
C ASN A 160 31.14 -10.41 -15.95
N LEU A 161 30.09 -9.63 -16.15
CA LEU A 161 29.52 -9.34 -17.46
C LEU A 161 30.47 -8.40 -18.22
N SER A 162 31.69 -8.86 -18.50
CA SER A 162 32.56 -8.31 -19.53
C SER A 162 32.17 -8.93 -20.87
N GLY A 163 30.93 -8.70 -21.28
CA GLY A 163 30.39 -9.12 -22.57
C GLY A 163 29.36 -8.08 -22.99
N SER A 164 29.62 -7.41 -24.11
CA SER A 164 28.73 -6.37 -24.63
C SER A 164 27.32 -6.92 -24.84
N ALA A 165 26.43 -6.68 -23.88
CA ALA A 165 25.01 -6.84 -24.12
C ALA A 165 24.59 -5.74 -25.11
N PRO A 166 23.90 -6.09 -26.21
CA PRO A 166 23.41 -5.09 -27.15
C PRO A 166 22.42 -4.18 -26.39
N SER A 167 22.58 -2.86 -26.61
CA SER A 167 21.66 -1.75 -26.25
C SER A 167 20.52 -2.12 -25.28
N SER A 168 20.58 -1.58 -24.06
CA SER A 168 19.60 -1.71 -22.96
C SER A 168 18.15 -1.26 -23.26
N TYR A 169 17.86 -0.93 -24.52
CA TYR A 169 16.52 -0.68 -25.05
C TYR A 169 16.19 -1.77 -26.08
N GLY A 170 16.08 -3.02 -25.62
CA GLY A 170 15.28 -4.04 -26.31
C GLY A 170 13.79 -3.66 -26.28
N PRO A 171 12.86 -4.46 -26.82
CA PRO A 171 11.43 -4.16 -26.70
C PRO A 171 11.06 -4.04 -25.22
N VAL A 172 10.95 -2.81 -24.75
CA VAL A 172 10.34 -2.46 -23.48
C VAL A 172 8.94 -3.04 -23.56
N SER A 173 8.61 -4.11 -22.82
CA SER A 173 7.24 -4.42 -22.31
C SER A 173 6.98 -5.89 -21.91
N GLU A 174 7.89 -6.85 -22.07
CA GLU A 174 7.58 -8.23 -21.63
C GLU A 174 7.93 -8.46 -20.15
N LEU A 175 6.90 -8.71 -19.33
CA LEU A 175 7.05 -9.12 -17.93
C LEU A 175 7.47 -10.58 -17.86
N THR A 176 8.61 -10.86 -17.23
CA THR A 176 9.03 -12.22 -16.90
C THR A 176 8.44 -12.61 -15.54
N PHE A 177 7.44 -13.50 -15.54
CA PHE A 177 6.87 -14.03 -14.31
C PHE A 177 7.77 -15.11 -13.72
N LEU A 178 8.13 -14.96 -12.46
CA LEU A 178 8.95 -15.93 -11.74
C LEU A 178 8.06 -16.98 -11.05
N PRO A 179 8.49 -18.25 -10.99
CA PRO A 179 7.78 -19.27 -10.23
C PRO A 179 7.87 -18.97 -8.74
N ALA A 180 6.82 -19.30 -7.98
CA ALA A 180 6.85 -19.19 -6.52
C ALA A 180 7.84 -20.22 -5.96
N ALA A 181 8.92 -19.75 -5.33
CA ALA A 181 9.96 -20.61 -4.78
C ALA A 181 9.70 -20.98 -3.31
N ALA A 182 9.11 -20.07 -2.51
CA ALA A 182 8.89 -20.33 -1.09
C ALA A 182 7.65 -21.17 -0.74
N PRO A 183 7.73 -21.98 0.34
CA PRO A 183 6.59 -22.58 1.01
C PRO A 183 5.55 -21.56 1.53
N ALA A 184 5.98 -20.35 1.92
CA ALA A 184 5.12 -19.31 2.50
C ALA A 184 4.07 -18.78 1.51
N LEU A 185 4.35 -18.84 0.20
CA LEU A 185 3.46 -18.38 -0.86
C LEU A 185 2.59 -19.50 -1.45
N ARG A 186 2.64 -20.73 -0.92
CA ARG A 186 1.90 -21.89 -1.49
C ARG A 186 0.39 -21.77 -1.41
N SER A 187 -0.14 -21.00 -0.47
CA SER A 187 -1.58 -20.71 -0.37
C SER A 187 -2.02 -19.55 -1.27
N ALA A 188 -1.08 -18.78 -1.83
CA ALA A 188 -1.37 -17.67 -2.72
C ALA A 188 -1.65 -18.16 -4.15
N THR A 189 -2.56 -17.49 -4.83
CA THR A 189 -2.78 -17.71 -6.27
C THR A 189 -1.75 -16.91 -7.05
N LEU A 190 -0.79 -17.59 -7.68
CA LEU A 190 0.21 -16.94 -8.53
C LEU A 190 -0.44 -16.43 -9.82
N ILE A 191 -0.24 -15.14 -10.12
CA ILE A 191 -0.78 -14.50 -11.32
C ILE A 191 0.34 -14.47 -12.38
N THR A 192 0.25 -15.37 -13.37
CA THR A 192 1.18 -15.41 -14.52
C THR A 192 0.56 -14.86 -15.80
N ASP A 193 -0.75 -14.65 -15.83
CA ASP A 193 -1.47 -13.96 -16.90
C ASP A 193 -2.43 -12.93 -16.27
N ILE A 194 -2.04 -11.67 -16.32
CA ILE A 194 -2.81 -10.56 -15.75
C ILE A 194 -4.17 -10.40 -16.45
N ARG A 195 -4.26 -10.66 -17.76
CA ARG A 195 -5.52 -10.47 -18.51
C ARG A 195 -6.51 -11.57 -18.17
N ALA A 196 -6.04 -12.82 -18.12
CA ALA A 196 -6.86 -13.95 -17.68
C ALA A 196 -7.35 -13.75 -16.25
N PHE A 197 -6.45 -13.34 -15.34
CA PHE A 197 -6.80 -13.06 -13.94
C PHE A 197 -7.85 -11.96 -13.81
N THR A 198 -7.61 -10.79 -14.40
CA THR A 198 -8.55 -9.65 -14.30
C THR A 198 -9.91 -9.95 -14.95
N SER A 199 -9.94 -10.74 -16.04
CA SER A 199 -11.20 -11.14 -16.69
C SER A 199 -12.03 -12.12 -15.86
N SER A 200 -11.41 -12.85 -14.92
CA SER A 200 -12.10 -13.79 -14.03
C SER A 200 -12.75 -13.14 -12.81
N LEU A 201 -12.38 -11.90 -12.50
CA LEU A 201 -12.82 -11.22 -11.28
C LEU A 201 -14.07 -10.36 -11.53
N PRO A 202 -14.99 -10.31 -10.55
CA PRO A 202 -16.11 -9.37 -10.62
C PRO A 202 -15.59 -7.93 -10.52
N LEU A 203 -16.12 -7.05 -11.36
CA LEU A 203 -15.85 -5.62 -11.29
C LEU A 203 -16.72 -4.98 -10.21
N HIS A 204 -16.11 -4.09 -9.42
CA HIS A 204 -16.89 -3.21 -8.55
C HIS A 204 -17.74 -2.26 -9.41
N PRO A 205 -18.96 -1.92 -8.95
CA PRO A 205 -19.78 -0.94 -9.65
C PRO A 205 -19.04 0.39 -9.71
N TYR A 206 -19.23 1.12 -10.81
CA TYR A 206 -18.68 2.46 -10.92
C TYR A 206 -19.32 3.35 -9.86
N TYR A 207 -18.49 3.89 -8.97
CA TYR A 207 -18.96 4.69 -7.85
C TYR A 207 -19.30 6.10 -8.33
N LYS A 208 -20.59 6.33 -8.66
CA LYS A 208 -21.13 7.69 -8.81
C LYS A 208 -21.74 8.12 -7.48
N ILE A 209 -21.14 9.14 -6.88
CA ILE A 209 -21.80 9.89 -5.82
C ILE A 209 -22.88 10.71 -6.51
N LEU A 210 -24.09 10.15 -6.60
CA LEU A 210 -25.25 10.90 -7.07
C LEU A 210 -25.60 11.90 -5.96
N SER A 211 -25.48 13.19 -6.29
CA SER A 211 -25.90 14.31 -5.46
C SER A 211 -27.42 14.39 -5.37
#